data_AF-D7DN88-F1
#
_entry.id   AF-D7DN88-F1
#
_cell.length_a   1.000
_cell.length_b   1.000
_cell.length_c   1.000
_cell.angle_alpha   90.00
_cell.angle_beta   90.00
_cell.angle_gamma   90.00
#
_symmetry.space_group_name_H-M   'P 1'
#
loop_
_entity.id
_entity.type
_entity.pdbx_description
1 polymer ?
#
loop_
_entity_poly.entity_id
_entity_poly.type
_entity_poly.pdbx_seq_one_letter_code
_entity_poly.pdbx_strand_id
1 'polypeptide(L)'
;MQNGYEFNSLAFITAGGPVSIGVALILLAMSVASWYLIVSKSLQAWRVRQAFKVYAQHFWNAPNLAVAMKQNNKTALASLAKNAIAAAEHHKTHVSKNSEKVAQDEFVARALNRSIAEENTKMENGLSVLASVGSVSPFVGLFGTVWGIYHALASISQSGQATLDKVAGPVGEALIMTALGLAVAIPAVLAYNALVRSNRLLAAELEDFGYTLHTLLTTGAVINVNHEDTKSAAETKERIHIAGVPA
;
A
#
# COMPACT_ATOMS: atom_id res chain seq x y z
N MET A 1 -46.45 2.79 -28.48
CA MET A 1 -45.66 2.70 -27.23
C MET A 1 -44.81 1.46 -27.31
N GLN A 2 -43.55 1.53 -26.84
CA GLN A 2 -42.46 0.55 -26.94
C GLN A 2 -41.60 0.61 -28.22
N ASN A 3 -40.91 1.74 -28.43
CA ASN A 3 -39.55 1.67 -28.97
C ASN A 3 -38.63 1.71 -27.76
N GLY A 4 -38.26 0.53 -27.26
CA GLY A 4 -37.20 0.42 -26.28
C GLY A 4 -35.94 1.00 -26.90
N TYR A 5 -35.36 2.00 -26.25
CA TYR A 5 -33.99 2.42 -26.54
C TYR A 5 -33.07 1.25 -26.15
N GLU A 6 -32.92 0.28 -27.05
CA GLU A 6 -31.79 -0.64 -26.99
C GLU A 6 -30.54 0.21 -27.20
N PHE A 7 -29.96 0.67 -26.09
CA PHE A 7 -28.62 1.25 -26.06
C PHE A 7 -27.64 0.18 -26.53
N ASN A 8 -27.47 0.08 -27.84
CA ASN A 8 -26.56 -0.83 -28.47
C ASN A 8 -25.15 -0.21 -28.36
N SER A 9 -24.61 -0.22 -27.15
CA SER A 9 -23.29 0.32 -26.80
C SER A 9 -22.17 -0.21 -27.70
N LEU A 10 -22.34 -1.44 -28.20
CA LEU A 10 -21.48 -2.05 -29.21
C LEU A 10 -21.57 -1.35 -30.58
N ALA A 11 -22.77 -0.97 -31.03
CA ALA A 11 -22.98 -0.28 -32.30
C ALA A 11 -22.32 1.11 -32.33
N PHE A 12 -22.33 1.84 -31.20
CA PHE A 12 -21.66 3.14 -31.09
C PHE A 12 -20.13 3.02 -31.08
N ILE A 13 -19.58 2.07 -30.32
CA ILE A 13 -18.14 1.80 -30.32
C ILE A 13 -17.65 1.46 -31.73
N THR A 14 -18.47 0.77 -32.53
CA THR A 14 -18.17 0.57 -33.96
C THR A 14 -18.40 1.80 -34.84
N ALA A 15 -19.31 2.71 -34.48
CA ALA A 15 -19.64 3.92 -35.23
C ALA A 15 -18.66 5.09 -35.00
N GLY A 16 -18.04 5.20 -33.82
CA GLY A 16 -17.00 6.21 -33.52
C GLY A 16 -15.64 5.93 -34.19
N GLY A 17 -15.55 4.88 -34.99
CA GLY A 17 -14.35 4.45 -35.70
C GLY A 17 -13.30 3.78 -34.80
N PRO A 18 -12.18 3.35 -35.38
CA PRO A 18 -11.16 2.53 -34.71
C PRO A 18 -10.54 3.19 -33.47
N VAL A 19 -10.53 4.52 -33.41
CA VAL A 19 -10.01 5.27 -32.25
C VAL A 19 -10.88 5.07 -31.01
N SER A 20 -12.21 5.13 -31.15
CA SER A 20 -13.14 4.93 -30.02
C SER A 20 -13.07 3.52 -29.46
N ILE A 21 -12.91 2.51 -30.33
CA ILE A 21 -12.65 1.12 -29.96
C ILE A 21 -11.33 1.01 -29.19
N GLY A 22 -10.27 1.66 -29.71
CA GLY A 22 -8.96 1.69 -29.05
C GLY A 22 -9.03 2.28 -27.64
N VAL A 23 -9.71 3.42 -27.46
CA VAL A 23 -9.93 4.05 -26.16
C VAL A 23 -10.68 3.12 -25.20
N ALA A 24 -11.77 2.49 -25.65
CA ALA A 24 -12.54 1.56 -24.85
C ALA A 24 -11.71 0.33 -24.43
N LEU A 25 -10.90 -0.23 -25.34
CA LEU A 25 -10.01 -1.35 -25.04
C LEU A 25 -8.92 -0.97 -24.04
N ILE A 26 -8.33 0.23 -24.16
CA ILE A 26 -7.35 0.73 -23.19
C ILE A 26 -7.98 0.89 -21.81
N LEU A 27 -9.16 1.50 -21.72
CA LEU A 27 -9.90 1.63 -20.45
C LEU A 27 -10.24 0.27 -19.85
N LEU A 28 -10.66 -0.69 -20.68
CA LEU A 28 -10.93 -2.06 -20.25
C LEU A 28 -9.66 -2.75 -19.70
N ALA A 29 -8.54 -2.65 -20.41
CA ALA A 29 -7.26 -3.19 -19.96
C ALA A 29 -6.81 -2.57 -18.63
N MET A 30 -6.92 -1.24 -18.50
CA MET A 30 -6.63 -0.52 -17.25
C MET A 30 -7.54 -0.97 -16.10
N SER A 31 -8.83 -1.20 -16.38
CA SER A 31 -9.81 -1.71 -15.41
C SER A 31 -9.43 -3.10 -14.91
N VAL A 32 -9.16 -4.04 -15.82
CA VAL A 32 -8.79 -5.42 -15.47
C VAL A 32 -7.47 -5.44 -14.69
N ALA A 33 -6.46 -4.69 -15.13
CA ALA A 33 -5.20 -4.58 -14.42
C ALA A 33 -5.37 -3.97 -13.02
N SER A 34 -6.19 -2.93 -12.88
CA SER A 34 -6.53 -2.32 -11.60
C SER A 34 -7.17 -3.35 -10.67
N TRP A 35 -8.27 -4.00 -11.08
CA TRP A 35 -8.95 -4.99 -10.24
C TRP A 35 -8.07 -6.17 -9.84
N TYR A 36 -7.24 -6.68 -10.77
CA TYR A 36 -6.26 -7.71 -10.46
C TYR A 36 -5.29 -7.26 -9.35
N LEU A 37 -4.74 -6.05 -9.47
CA LEU A 37 -3.84 -5.48 -8.46
C LEU A 37 -4.54 -5.21 -7.13
N ILE A 38 -5.76 -4.69 -7.15
CA ILE A 38 -6.58 -4.43 -5.95
C ILE A 38 -6.74 -5.73 -5.15
N VAL A 39 -7.21 -6.80 -5.80
CA VAL A 39 -7.47 -8.07 -5.12
C VAL A 39 -6.16 -8.72 -4.65
N SER A 40 -5.18 -8.84 -5.55
CA SER A 40 -3.91 -9.51 -5.23
C SER A 40 -3.14 -8.80 -4.11
N LYS A 41 -3.03 -7.46 -4.16
CA LYS A 41 -2.31 -6.67 -3.15
C LYS A 41 -3.07 -6.58 -1.83
N SER A 42 -4.41 -6.49 -1.85
CA SER A 42 -5.20 -6.51 -0.62
C SER A 42 -5.06 -7.84 0.12
N LEU A 43 -5.13 -8.96 -0.61
CA LEU A 43 -4.90 -10.29 -0.03
C LEU A 43 -3.47 -10.46 0.46
N GLN A 44 -2.48 -9.98 -0.29
CA GLN A 44 -1.07 -10.00 0.12
C GLN A 44 -0.87 -9.22 1.42
N ALA A 45 -1.35 -7.96 1.48
CA ALA A 45 -1.23 -7.12 2.67
C ALA A 45 -1.92 -7.74 3.89
N TRP A 46 -3.12 -8.31 3.71
CA TRP A 46 -3.83 -9.01 4.78
C TRP A 46 -3.07 -10.24 5.29
N ARG A 47 -2.55 -11.08 4.38
CA ARG A 47 -1.74 -12.25 4.76
C ARG A 47 -0.45 -11.84 5.48
N VAL A 48 0.25 -10.82 5.00
CA VAL A 48 1.48 -10.31 5.62
C VAL A 48 1.21 -9.80 7.03
N ARG A 49 0.14 -9.03 7.23
CA ARG A 49 -0.28 -8.56 8.57
C ARG A 49 -0.53 -9.71 9.54
N GLN A 50 -1.27 -10.72 9.11
CA GLN A 50 -1.53 -11.89 9.95
C GLN A 50 -0.23 -12.64 10.26
N ALA A 51 0.64 -12.81 9.26
CA ALA A 51 1.93 -13.48 9.44
C ALA A 51 2.88 -12.69 10.37
N PHE A 52 2.85 -11.35 10.32
CA PHE A 52 3.61 -10.47 11.22
C PHE A 52 3.15 -10.67 12.65
N LYS A 53 1.85 -10.55 12.91
CA LYS A 53 1.27 -10.73 14.24
C LYS A 53 1.61 -12.09 14.85
N VAL A 54 1.43 -13.17 14.10
CA VAL A 54 1.73 -14.54 14.54
C VAL A 54 3.23 -14.69 14.81
N TYR A 55 4.09 -14.22 13.90
CA TYR A 55 5.54 -14.33 14.07
C TYR A 55 6.03 -13.52 15.28
N ALA A 56 5.62 -12.26 15.43
CA ALA A 56 6.00 -11.41 16.54
C ALA A 56 5.59 -12.03 17.89
N GLN A 57 4.34 -12.53 17.98
CA GLN A 57 3.86 -13.19 19.19
C GLN A 57 4.69 -14.45 19.53
N HIS A 58 5.04 -15.27 18.55
CA HIS A 58 5.89 -16.45 18.80
C HIS A 58 7.33 -16.08 19.16
N PHE A 59 7.89 -15.07 18.49
CA PHE A 59 9.26 -14.62 18.71
C PHE A 59 9.44 -14.07 20.13
N TRP A 60 8.55 -13.19 20.58
CA TRP A 60 8.65 -12.54 21.89
C TRP A 60 8.25 -13.46 23.06
N ASN A 61 7.43 -14.49 22.83
CA ASN A 61 7.09 -15.48 23.86
C ASN A 61 8.10 -16.65 23.92
N ALA A 62 9.10 -16.69 23.05
CA ALA A 62 10.09 -17.76 23.07
C ALA A 62 11.00 -17.64 24.30
N PRO A 63 11.36 -18.76 24.97
CA PRO A 63 12.18 -18.73 26.18
C PRO A 63 13.63 -18.28 25.92
N ASN A 64 14.10 -18.38 24.67
CA ASN A 64 15.41 -17.87 24.25
C ASN A 64 15.46 -17.68 22.73
N LEU A 65 16.47 -16.93 22.28
CA LEU A 65 16.69 -16.58 20.88
C LEU A 65 16.87 -17.80 19.96
N ALA A 66 17.50 -18.87 20.45
CA ALA A 66 17.72 -20.09 19.66
C ALA A 66 16.39 -20.80 19.33
N VAL A 67 15.42 -20.77 20.24
CA VAL A 67 14.07 -21.30 20.00
C VAL A 67 13.29 -20.37 19.07
N ALA A 68 13.38 -19.05 19.28
CA ALA A 68 12.72 -18.05 18.42
C ALA A 68 13.14 -18.17 16.94
N MET A 69 14.39 -18.55 16.70
CA MET A 69 15.00 -18.64 15.36
C MET A 69 14.74 -19.96 14.62
N LYS A 70 14.31 -21.02 15.32
CA LYS A 70 14.00 -22.31 14.68
C LYS A 70 12.76 -22.27 13.80
N GLN A 71 11.96 -21.21 13.87
CA GLN A 71 10.75 -21.08 13.09
C GLN A 71 11.10 -20.77 11.62
N ASN A 72 10.81 -21.73 10.72
CA ASN A 72 11.05 -21.57 9.29
C ASN A 72 9.93 -20.77 8.61
N ASN A 73 9.70 -19.54 9.09
CA ASN A 73 8.77 -18.61 8.47
C ASN A 73 9.50 -17.73 7.45
N LYS A 74 8.91 -17.60 6.25
CA LYS A 74 9.38 -16.70 5.18
C LYS A 74 8.69 -15.34 5.28
N THR A 75 8.72 -14.72 6.47
CA THR A 75 8.16 -13.38 6.69
C THR A 75 9.25 -12.32 6.68
N ALA A 76 8.88 -11.06 6.47
CA ALA A 76 9.81 -9.94 6.61
C ALA A 76 10.43 -9.89 8.01
N LEU A 77 9.62 -10.03 9.06
CA LEU A 77 10.10 -10.07 10.45
C LEU A 77 11.11 -11.20 10.68
N ALA A 78 10.87 -12.38 10.10
CA ALA A 78 11.82 -13.49 10.19
C ALA A 78 13.13 -13.21 9.46
N SER A 79 13.05 -12.53 8.31
CA SER A 79 14.23 -12.15 7.52
C SER A 79 15.02 -11.06 8.24
N LEU A 80 14.33 -10.07 8.80
CA LEU A 80 14.89 -9.01 9.63
C LEU A 80 15.61 -9.59 10.86
N ALA A 81 14.95 -10.52 11.58
CA ALA A 81 15.54 -11.19 12.73
C ALA A 81 16.81 -11.96 12.37
N LYS A 82 16.76 -12.77 11.30
CA LYS A 82 17.92 -13.51 10.78
C LYS A 82 19.08 -12.59 10.43
N ASN A 83 18.82 -11.51 9.69
CA ASN A 83 19.85 -10.58 9.26
C ASN A 83 20.49 -9.84 10.45
N ALA A 84 19.68 -9.40 11.43
CA ALA A 84 20.19 -8.70 12.62
C ALA A 84 21.05 -9.60 13.51
N ILE A 85 20.63 -10.85 13.72
CA ILE A 85 21.37 -11.81 14.54
C ILE A 85 22.67 -12.24 13.85
N ALA A 86 22.61 -12.51 12.54
CA ALA A 86 23.81 -12.79 11.76
C ALA A 86 24.80 -11.63 11.78
N ALA A 87 24.31 -10.38 11.72
CA ALA A 87 25.16 -9.20 11.86
C ALA A 87 25.80 -9.08 13.25
N ALA A 88 25.04 -9.35 14.31
CA ALA A 88 25.55 -9.35 15.68
C ALA A 88 26.61 -10.44 15.90
N GLU A 89 26.41 -11.64 15.32
CA GLU A 89 27.36 -12.76 15.40
C GLU A 89 28.63 -12.47 14.58
N HIS A 90 28.50 -11.98 13.35
CA HIS A 90 29.62 -11.59 12.50
C HIS A 90 30.51 -10.50 13.14
N HIS A 91 29.90 -9.53 13.84
CA HIS A 91 30.68 -8.54 14.59
C HIS A 91 31.48 -9.18 15.73
N LYS A 92 30.87 -10.11 16.49
CA LYS A 92 31.55 -10.83 17.59
C LYS A 92 32.72 -11.68 17.11
N THR A 93 32.66 -12.24 15.90
CA THR A 93 33.72 -13.11 15.37
C THR A 93 34.87 -12.35 14.70
N HIS A 94 34.65 -11.11 14.23
CA HIS A 94 35.61 -10.39 13.39
C HIS A 94 36.14 -9.06 13.95
N VAL A 95 35.64 -8.55 15.09
CA VAL A 95 36.09 -7.27 15.67
C VAL A 95 36.83 -7.49 17.00
N SER A 96 38.01 -6.88 17.14
CA SER A 96 38.89 -7.00 18.33
C SER A 96 38.33 -6.28 19.57
N LYS A 97 38.64 -6.83 20.75
CA LYS A 97 38.04 -6.48 22.06
C LYS A 97 38.09 -5.02 22.51
N ASN A 98 38.90 -4.19 21.87
CA ASN A 98 39.19 -2.81 22.32
C ASN A 98 38.41 -1.70 21.59
N SER A 99 37.61 -2.01 20.56
CA SER A 99 36.77 -1.02 19.83
C SER A 99 35.26 -1.36 19.87
N GLU A 100 34.86 -2.26 20.77
CA GLU A 100 33.70 -3.15 20.57
C GLU A 100 32.30 -2.54 20.63
N LYS A 101 31.99 -1.68 21.60
CA LYS A 101 30.58 -1.39 21.93
C LYS A 101 29.90 -0.42 20.97
N VAL A 102 30.61 0.64 20.55
CA VAL A 102 30.07 1.63 19.60
C VAL A 102 30.00 1.05 18.18
N ALA A 103 30.93 0.16 17.83
CA ALA A 103 30.96 -0.48 16.51
C ALA A 103 29.85 -1.54 16.34
N GLN A 104 29.53 -2.31 17.40
CA GLN A 104 28.51 -3.35 17.32
C GLN A 104 27.10 -2.77 17.15
N ASP A 105 26.78 -1.75 17.96
CA ASP A 105 25.48 -1.06 17.92
C ASP A 105 25.17 -0.52 16.52
N GLU A 106 26.12 0.23 15.95
CA GLU A 106 26.00 0.82 14.62
C GLU A 106 25.98 -0.25 13.51
N PHE A 107 26.73 -1.35 13.65
CA PHE A 107 26.74 -2.44 12.68
C PHE A 107 25.40 -3.16 12.60
N VAL A 108 24.82 -3.50 13.76
CA VAL A 108 23.49 -4.15 13.83
C VAL A 108 22.40 -3.21 13.35
N ALA A 109 22.44 -1.93 13.75
CA ALA A 109 21.49 -0.91 13.28
C ALA A 109 21.53 -0.75 11.75
N ARG A 110 22.72 -0.72 11.14
CA ARG A 110 22.86 -0.67 9.68
C ARG A 110 22.28 -1.90 8.98
N ALA A 111 22.51 -3.09 9.52
CA ALA A 111 21.96 -4.33 8.97
C ALA A 111 20.42 -4.35 9.04
N LEU A 112 19.85 -3.91 10.16
CA LEU A 112 18.40 -3.76 10.35
C LEU A 112 17.81 -2.76 9.35
N ASN A 113 18.35 -1.54 9.29
CA ASN A 113 17.87 -0.49 8.39
C ASN A 113 17.93 -0.91 6.92
N ARG A 114 18.99 -1.62 6.52
CA ARG A 114 19.09 -2.19 5.16
C ARG A 114 17.97 -3.20 4.91
N SER A 115 17.74 -4.12 5.83
CA SER A 115 16.71 -5.15 5.68
C SER A 115 15.29 -4.55 5.68
N ILE A 116 15.05 -3.49 6.45
CA ILE A 116 13.79 -2.73 6.46
C ILE A 116 13.59 -2.05 5.10
N ALA A 117 14.60 -1.35 4.58
CA ALA A 117 14.53 -0.68 3.29
C ALA A 117 14.29 -1.65 2.11
N GLU A 118 14.95 -2.81 2.13
CA GLU A 118 14.76 -3.87 1.14
C GLU A 118 13.32 -4.40 1.17
N GLU A 119 12.71 -4.57 2.35
CA GLU A 119 11.33 -5.03 2.44
C GLU A 119 10.32 -3.95 2.05
N ASN A 120 10.51 -2.70 2.48
CA ASN A 120 9.66 -1.57 2.10
C ASN A 120 9.58 -1.44 0.56
N THR A 121 10.71 -1.57 -0.12
CA THR A 121 10.77 -1.55 -1.60
C THR A 121 9.90 -2.66 -2.23
N LYS A 122 9.89 -3.87 -1.66
CA LYS A 122 9.05 -4.97 -2.16
C LYS A 122 7.55 -4.69 -1.98
N MET A 123 7.19 -4.00 -0.92
CA MET A 123 5.79 -3.65 -0.60
C MET A 123 5.23 -2.59 -1.55
N GLU A 124 6.07 -1.69 -2.06
CA GLU A 124 5.69 -0.63 -3.01
C GLU A 124 5.44 -1.13 -4.44
N ASN A 125 5.93 -2.32 -4.79
CA ASN A 125 5.78 -2.87 -6.13
C ASN A 125 4.31 -2.98 -6.57
N GLY A 126 3.99 -2.44 -7.75
CA GLY A 126 2.66 -2.48 -8.36
C GLY A 126 1.73 -1.35 -7.94
N LEU A 127 2.06 -0.55 -6.90
CA LEU A 127 1.25 0.62 -6.53
C LEU A 127 1.37 1.74 -7.57
N SER A 128 2.49 1.83 -8.28
CA SER A 128 2.69 2.79 -9.37
C SER A 128 1.67 2.62 -10.49
N VAL A 129 1.31 1.37 -10.84
CA VAL A 129 0.29 1.09 -11.86
C VAL A 129 -1.09 1.58 -11.41
N LEU A 130 -1.48 1.31 -10.16
CA LEU A 130 -2.74 1.83 -9.61
C LEU A 130 -2.79 3.36 -9.58
N ALA A 131 -1.68 3.99 -9.20
CA ALA A 131 -1.55 5.45 -9.21
C ALA A 131 -1.70 6.02 -10.63
N SER A 132 -0.99 5.44 -11.60
CA SER A 132 -1.08 5.84 -13.01
C SER A 132 -2.46 5.59 -13.60
N VAL A 133 -3.08 4.44 -13.32
CA VAL A 133 -4.44 4.16 -13.79
C VAL A 133 -5.43 5.16 -13.20
N GLY A 134 -5.34 5.44 -11.91
CA GLY A 134 -6.18 6.41 -11.22
C GLY A 134 -6.07 7.83 -11.75
N SER A 135 -4.86 8.27 -12.14
CA SER A 135 -4.65 9.63 -12.66
C SER A 135 -4.91 9.76 -14.17
N VAL A 136 -4.63 8.73 -14.97
CA VAL A 136 -4.67 8.81 -16.44
C VAL A 136 -6.03 8.40 -17.03
N SER A 137 -6.75 7.45 -16.41
CA SER A 137 -8.01 6.94 -16.97
C SER A 137 -9.12 7.99 -17.18
N PRO A 138 -9.29 9.04 -16.34
CA PRO A 138 -10.26 10.10 -16.63
C PRO A 138 -9.93 10.86 -17.92
N PHE A 139 -8.65 11.11 -18.18
CA PHE A 139 -8.21 11.82 -19.38
C PHE A 139 -8.33 10.95 -20.64
N VAL A 140 -8.13 9.64 -20.52
CA VAL A 140 -8.41 8.69 -21.60
C VAL A 140 -9.90 8.68 -21.96
N GLY A 141 -10.78 8.69 -20.95
CA GLY A 141 -12.22 8.82 -21.17
C GLY A 141 -12.62 10.15 -21.81
N LEU A 142 -12.06 11.26 -21.32
CA LEU A 142 -12.25 12.60 -21.90
C LEU A 142 -11.83 12.65 -23.37
N PHE A 143 -10.67 12.06 -23.69
CA PHE A 143 -10.19 11.96 -25.07
C PHE A 143 -11.18 11.20 -25.97
N GLY A 144 -11.72 10.08 -25.49
CA GLY A 144 -12.77 9.33 -26.19
C GLY A 144 -14.00 10.18 -26.49
N THR A 145 -14.45 10.97 -25.51
CA THR A 145 -15.59 11.87 -25.67
C THR A 145 -15.31 12.98 -26.69
N VAL A 146 -14.14 13.62 -26.62
CA VAL A 146 -13.73 14.66 -27.58
C VAL A 146 -13.69 14.11 -29.00
N TRP A 147 -13.13 12.91 -29.17
CA TRP A 147 -13.08 12.24 -30.47
C TRP A 147 -14.47 11.90 -31.01
N GLY A 148 -15.35 11.38 -30.15
CA GLY A 148 -16.74 11.05 -30.52
C GLY A 148 -17.52 12.28 -30.99
N ILE A 149 -17.44 13.39 -30.24
CA ILE A 149 -18.08 14.65 -30.61
C ILE A 149 -17.49 15.21 -31.92
N TYR A 150 -16.17 15.14 -32.10
CA TYR A 150 -15.52 15.57 -33.34
C TYR A 150 -16.06 14.80 -34.56
N HIS A 151 -16.15 13.47 -34.46
CA HIS A 151 -16.63 12.63 -35.56
C HIS A 151 -18.11 12.87 -35.86
N ALA A 152 -18.93 13.06 -34.81
CA ALA A 152 -20.33 13.43 -34.96
C ALA A 152 -20.49 14.75 -35.74
N LEU A 153 -19.79 15.80 -35.34
CA LEU A 153 -19.84 17.11 -36.01
C LEU A 153 -19.31 17.04 -37.45
N ALA A 154 -18.26 16.25 -37.70
CA ALA A 154 -17.74 16.04 -39.06
C ALA A 154 -18.80 15.37 -39.97
N SER A 155 -19.54 14.38 -39.46
CA SER A 155 -20.61 13.71 -40.22
C SER A 155 -21.79 14.65 -40.55
N ILE A 156 -22.13 15.56 -39.63
CA ILE A 156 -23.17 16.57 -39.85
C ILE A 156 -22.71 17.58 -40.90
N SER A 157 -21.45 18.02 -40.82
CA SER A 157 -20.87 18.92 -41.81
C SER A 157 -20.87 18.32 -43.22
N GLN A 158 -20.67 17.01 -43.36
CA GLN A 158 -20.69 16.34 -44.66
C GLN A 158 -22.12 16.14 -45.19
N SER A 159 -23.10 15.88 -44.31
CA SER A 159 -24.50 15.67 -44.72
C SER A 159 -25.26 16.97 -44.98
N GLY A 160 -24.78 18.11 -44.48
CA GLY A 160 -25.40 19.43 -44.66
C GLY A 160 -26.71 19.60 -43.86
N GLN A 161 -27.10 18.62 -43.05
CA GLN A 161 -28.35 18.64 -42.27
C GLN A 161 -28.04 18.69 -40.77
N ALA A 162 -28.08 19.89 -40.20
CA ALA A 162 -27.91 20.11 -38.76
C ALA A 162 -29.26 20.05 -38.02
N THR A 163 -29.89 18.88 -37.96
CA THR A 163 -31.08 18.68 -37.10
C THR A 163 -30.66 18.22 -35.71
N LEU A 164 -31.41 18.64 -34.68
CA LEU A 164 -31.11 18.32 -33.28
C LEU A 164 -31.02 16.80 -33.03
N ASP A 165 -31.90 16.03 -33.67
CA ASP A 165 -31.94 14.56 -33.58
C ASP A 165 -30.65 13.89 -34.09
N LYS A 166 -29.97 14.51 -35.05
CA LYS A 166 -28.69 14.01 -35.62
C LYS A 166 -27.49 14.33 -34.74
N VAL A 167 -27.60 15.31 -33.84
CA VAL A 167 -26.54 15.73 -32.91
C VAL A 167 -26.68 15.03 -31.56
N ALA A 168 -27.91 14.97 -31.02
CA ALA A 168 -28.15 14.57 -29.64
C ALA A 168 -27.73 13.13 -29.33
N GLY A 169 -27.95 12.19 -30.25
CA GLY A 169 -27.55 10.78 -30.09
C GLY A 169 -26.03 10.62 -29.95
N PRO A 170 -25.24 10.96 -30.99
CA PRO A 170 -23.79 10.79 -30.96
C PRO A 170 -23.09 11.55 -29.82
N VAL A 171 -23.59 12.73 -29.44
CA VAL A 171 -23.06 13.49 -28.29
C VAL A 171 -23.35 12.77 -26.97
N GLY A 172 -24.57 12.26 -26.78
CA GLY A 172 -24.93 11.49 -25.59
C GLY A 172 -24.12 10.21 -25.45
N GLU A 173 -23.88 9.51 -26.56
CA GLU A 173 -23.06 8.29 -26.59
C GLU A 173 -21.58 8.58 -26.31
N ALA A 174 -21.04 9.70 -26.79
CA ALA A 174 -19.67 10.11 -26.49
C ALA A 174 -19.44 10.30 -24.98
N LEU A 175 -20.42 10.83 -24.24
CA LEU A 175 -20.32 11.03 -22.78
C LEU A 175 -20.10 9.72 -21.99
N ILE A 176 -20.48 8.58 -22.56
CA ILE A 176 -20.25 7.26 -21.95
C ILE A 176 -18.74 7.00 -21.76
N MET A 177 -17.89 7.48 -22.67
CA MET A 177 -16.43 7.30 -22.57
C MET A 177 -15.85 7.98 -21.34
N THR A 178 -16.30 9.21 -21.02
CA THR A 178 -15.91 9.89 -19.78
C THR A 178 -16.41 9.13 -18.55
N ALA A 179 -17.65 8.63 -18.57
CA ALA A 179 -18.19 7.85 -17.46
C ALA A 179 -17.39 6.57 -17.21
N LEU A 180 -16.97 5.87 -18.27
CA LEU A 180 -16.09 4.71 -18.18
C LEU A 180 -14.71 5.07 -17.62
N GLY A 181 -14.12 6.18 -18.06
CA GLY A 181 -12.86 6.68 -17.50
C GLY A 181 -12.94 6.90 -16.00
N LEU A 182 -14.01 7.52 -15.51
CA LEU A 182 -14.25 7.73 -14.08
C LEU A 182 -14.52 6.42 -13.33
N ALA A 183 -15.27 5.49 -13.93
CA ALA A 183 -15.55 4.17 -13.34
C ALA A 183 -14.28 3.34 -13.15
N VAL A 184 -13.26 3.53 -13.99
CA VAL A 184 -11.93 2.92 -13.83
C VAL A 184 -11.08 3.67 -12.79
N ALA A 185 -11.11 5.01 -12.81
CA ALA A 185 -10.29 5.85 -11.95
C ALA A 185 -10.63 5.72 -10.46
N ILE A 186 -11.92 5.79 -10.12
CA ILE A 186 -12.37 5.89 -8.72
C ILE A 186 -11.90 4.68 -7.88
N PRO A 187 -12.14 3.42 -8.29
CA PRO A 187 -11.65 2.26 -7.54
C PRO A 187 -10.13 2.22 -7.46
N ALA A 188 -9.42 2.58 -8.53
CA ALA A 188 -7.95 2.57 -8.58
C ALA A 188 -7.35 3.54 -7.56
N VAL A 189 -7.86 4.77 -7.49
CA VAL A 189 -7.38 5.80 -6.54
C VAL A 189 -7.69 5.39 -5.09
N LEU A 190 -8.89 4.91 -4.82
CA LEU A 190 -9.27 4.47 -3.47
C LEU A 190 -8.40 3.31 -2.99
N ALA A 191 -8.17 2.32 -3.85
CA ALA A 191 -7.34 1.18 -3.52
C ALA A 191 -5.86 1.55 -3.36
N TYR A 192 -5.33 2.42 -4.22
CA TYR A 192 -3.97 2.97 -4.08
C TYR A 192 -3.79 3.60 -2.69
N ASN A 193 -4.68 4.51 -2.30
CA ASN A 193 -4.61 5.19 -1.01
C ASN A 193 -4.72 4.21 0.18
N ALA A 194 -5.61 3.23 0.09
CA ALA A 194 -5.77 2.20 1.12
C ALA A 194 -4.53 1.31 1.25
N LEU A 195 -3.92 0.91 0.13
CA LEU A 195 -2.72 0.07 0.10
C LEU A 195 -1.48 0.84 0.57
N VAL A 196 -1.30 2.10 0.17
CA VAL A 196 -0.23 2.97 0.70
C VAL A 196 -0.32 3.08 2.22
N ARG A 197 -1.52 3.40 2.73
CA ARG A 197 -1.75 3.44 4.19
C ARG A 197 -1.44 2.09 4.83
N SER A 198 -1.83 1.00 4.17
CA SER A 198 -1.61 -0.35 4.68
C SER A 198 -0.13 -0.69 4.80
N ASN A 199 0.64 -0.36 3.76
CA ASN A 199 2.09 -0.55 3.71
C ASN A 199 2.80 0.29 4.77
N ARG A 200 2.40 1.56 4.96
CA ARG A 200 2.97 2.41 6.01
C ARG A 200 2.81 1.82 7.41
N LEU A 201 1.65 1.23 7.70
CA LEU A 201 1.39 0.58 8.99
C LEU A 201 2.26 -0.66 9.18
N LEU A 202 2.42 -1.48 8.13
CA LEU A 202 3.28 -2.65 8.14
C LEU A 202 4.77 -2.29 8.26
N ALA A 203 5.20 -1.21 7.60
CA ALA A 203 6.57 -0.69 7.72
C ALA A 203 6.85 -0.21 9.15
N ALA A 204 5.91 0.50 9.77
CA ALA A 204 6.03 0.92 11.17
C ALA A 204 6.12 -0.28 12.13
N GLU A 205 5.35 -1.35 11.90
CA GLU A 205 5.42 -2.58 12.70
C GLU A 205 6.76 -3.32 12.50
N LEU A 206 7.31 -3.31 11.27
CA LEU A 206 8.62 -3.85 10.95
C LEU A 206 9.76 -3.07 11.64
N GLU A 207 9.66 -1.74 11.64
CA GLU A 207 10.59 -0.83 12.34
C GLU A 207 10.56 -1.02 13.85
N ASP A 208 9.36 -1.05 14.46
CA ASP A 208 9.18 -1.28 15.90
C ASP A 208 9.78 -2.61 16.35
N PHE A 209 9.52 -3.69 15.60
CA PHE A 209 10.17 -4.97 15.83
C PHE A 209 11.70 -4.88 15.70
N GLY A 210 12.20 -4.14 14.71
CA GLY A 210 13.62 -3.90 14.50
C GLY A 210 14.29 -3.18 15.67
N TYR A 211 13.68 -2.11 16.20
CA TYR A 211 14.19 -1.38 17.36
C TYR A 211 14.22 -2.22 18.63
N THR A 212 13.15 -3.00 18.85
CA THR A 212 13.06 -3.90 19.99
C THR A 212 14.12 -4.99 19.92
N LEU A 213 14.33 -5.54 18.72
CA LEU A 213 15.38 -6.54 18.48
C LEU A 213 16.79 -5.95 18.61
N HIS A 214 17.02 -4.75 18.09
CA HIS A 214 18.28 -4.03 18.24
C HIS A 214 18.63 -3.88 19.72
N THR A 215 17.68 -3.40 20.53
CA THR A 215 17.88 -3.25 21.97
C THR A 215 18.17 -4.58 22.66
N LEU A 216 17.46 -5.65 22.31
CA LEU A 216 17.73 -6.99 22.84
C LEU A 216 19.16 -7.45 22.51
N LEU A 217 19.63 -7.22 21.29
CA LEU A 217 20.96 -7.66 20.84
C LEU A 217 22.11 -6.85 21.45
N THR A 218 21.87 -5.58 21.79
CA THR A 218 22.89 -4.68 22.34
C THR A 218 22.91 -4.67 23.86
N THR A 219 21.75 -4.75 24.51
CA THR A 219 21.62 -4.67 25.98
C THR A 219 21.38 -6.02 26.65
N GLY A 220 20.93 -7.03 25.90
CA GLY A 220 20.55 -8.34 26.44
C GLY A 220 19.15 -8.36 27.08
N ALA A 221 18.42 -7.25 27.08
CA ALA A 221 17.06 -7.13 27.59
C ALA A 221 16.15 -6.42 26.59
N VAL A 222 14.85 -6.76 26.62
CA VAL A 222 13.84 -6.05 25.84
C VAL A 222 13.37 -4.82 26.62
N ILE A 223 13.22 -3.66 25.97
CA ILE A 223 12.53 -2.52 26.58
C ILE A 223 11.04 -2.86 26.63
N ASN A 224 10.55 -3.28 27.79
CA ASN A 224 9.13 -3.54 27.97
C ASN A 224 8.44 -2.21 28.31
N VAL A 225 8.01 -1.45 27.31
CA VAL A 225 7.23 -0.21 27.50
C VAL A 225 5.77 -0.58 27.81
N ASN A 226 5.54 -1.43 28.80
CA ASN A 226 4.19 -1.64 29.33
C ASN A 226 3.81 -0.41 30.16
N HIS A 227 2.65 0.16 29.87
CA HIS A 227 1.99 1.25 30.60
C HIS A 227 1.62 0.92 32.06
N GLU A 228 2.45 0.17 32.79
CA GLU A 228 2.26 -0.09 34.24
C GLU A 228 2.97 0.96 35.12
N ASP A 229 4.00 1.63 34.61
CA ASP A 229 4.73 2.65 35.37
C ASP A 229 3.99 3.98 35.56
N THR A 230 2.90 4.21 34.80
CA THR A 230 2.09 5.44 34.95
C THR A 230 1.08 5.36 36.09
N LYS A 231 0.74 4.16 36.59
CA LYS A 231 -0.12 4.03 37.79
C LYS A 231 0.68 4.08 39.09
N SER A 232 1.87 3.48 39.14
CA SER A 232 2.73 3.49 40.32
C SER A 232 3.25 4.90 40.68
N ALA A 233 3.55 5.73 39.67
CA ALA A 233 3.97 7.12 39.87
C ALA A 233 2.82 8.06 40.31
N ALA A 234 1.56 7.74 39.95
CA ALA A 234 0.39 8.52 40.37
C ALA A 234 -0.03 8.20 41.81
N GLU A 235 0.00 6.93 42.22
CA GLU A 235 -0.34 6.51 43.59
C GLU A 235 0.74 6.90 44.63
N THR A 236 2.01 7.00 44.20
CA THR A 236 3.10 7.46 45.09
C THR A 236 3.01 8.96 45.39
N LYS A 237 2.43 9.77 44.49
CA LYS A 237 2.31 11.23 44.68
C LYS A 237 1.19 11.64 45.63
N GLU A 238 0.19 10.77 45.83
CA GLU A 238 -0.97 11.05 46.70
C GLU A 238 -0.72 10.68 48.18
N ARG A 239 0.34 9.90 48.47
CA ARG A 239 0.65 9.43 49.85
C ARG A 239 1.72 10.23 50.60
N ILE A 240 2.35 11.23 49.99
CA ILE A 240 3.45 12.02 50.62
C ILE A 240 2.99 13.44 51.00
N HIS A 241 1.78 13.61 51.53
CA HIS A 241 1.38 14.92 52.06
C HIS A 241 0.57 14.91 53.34
N ILE A 242 0.93 14.09 54.34
CA ILE A 242 0.48 14.37 55.72
C ILE A 242 1.48 13.81 56.75
N ALA A 243 2.52 14.58 57.11
CA ALA A 243 3.18 14.47 58.41
C ALA A 243 4.17 15.63 58.64
N GLY A 244 3.75 16.60 59.46
CA GLY A 244 4.64 17.22 60.45
C GLY A 244 5.26 18.57 60.12
N VAL A 245 4.58 19.65 60.53
CA VAL A 245 5.24 20.82 61.14
C VAL A 245 4.40 21.25 62.36
N PRO A 246 4.90 21.16 63.60
CA PRO A 246 4.22 21.71 64.77
C PRO A 246 4.42 23.24 64.86
N ALA A 247 3.49 23.86 65.58
CA ALA A 247 3.22 25.31 65.72
C ALA A 247 4.42 26.20 66.05
#